data_AF-A0A800N3L9-F1
#
_entry.id   AF-A0A800N3L9-F1
#
_cell.length_a   1.000
_cell.length_b   1.000
_cell.length_c   1.000
_cell.angle_alpha   90.00
_cell.angle_beta   90.00
_cell.angle_gamma   90.00
#
_symmetry.space_group_name_H-M   'P 1'
#
loop_
_entity.id
_entity.type
_entity.pdbx_description
1 polymer ?
#
loop_
_entity_poly.entity_id
_entity_poly.type
_entity_poly.pdbx_seq_one_letter_code
_entity_poly.pdbx_strand_id
1 'polypeptide(L)'
;MNRARAWLTRLWGGSPSIDAGGAKPAPASARLRAELARQRTKKVLGVEAPEVQGARPQNQPLARFRMTVDEGGDWRVLLGGCTSLGHAGAEGAQVGIHGDLAPMHGELTVAESFHGGQGWLLRLMPGQTAHAEGQLVDSTVALTQGLQLCLGESTHFEVKRNDPASASLRLEPQDPAEVAGAGGLLLWYPGPGGIVRIGGDVDALIGIPGTVHPVLCEGQEDCLLLVCEGGFLRAGEDSRQYVVSLPIEEPIEVLARTCPGEAPMAICFLPW
;
A
#
# COMPACT_ATOMS: atom_id res chain seq x y z
N MET A 1 46.00 35.17 5.95
CA MET A 1 45.42 35.49 4.62
C MET A 1 46.02 34.58 3.55
N ASN A 2 45.61 33.31 3.47
CA ASN A 2 46.04 32.37 2.40
C ASN A 2 45.08 31.16 2.29
N ARG A 3 43.79 31.40 2.04
CA ARG A 3 42.81 30.34 1.73
C ARG A 3 41.92 30.61 0.52
N ALA A 4 42.11 31.73 -0.18
CA ALA A 4 41.25 32.13 -1.31
C ALA A 4 41.79 31.78 -2.72
N ARG A 5 42.92 31.07 -2.83
CA ARG A 5 43.58 30.80 -4.14
C ARG A 5 43.54 29.35 -4.62
N ALA A 6 43.00 28.41 -3.84
CA ALA A 6 42.90 27.00 -4.23
C ALA A 6 41.57 26.64 -4.92
N TRP A 7 40.60 27.57 -4.97
CA TRP A 7 39.27 27.29 -5.50
C TRP A 7 39.08 27.65 -6.99
N LEU A 8 39.96 28.48 -7.57
CA LEU A 8 39.79 29.01 -8.93
C LEU A 8 40.55 28.25 -10.05
N THR A 9 41.34 27.23 -9.73
CA THR A 9 42.12 26.46 -10.73
C THR A 9 41.49 25.12 -11.12
N ARG A 10 40.32 24.78 -10.58
CA ARG A 10 39.60 23.53 -10.91
C ARG A 10 38.46 23.68 -11.91
N LEU A 11 38.24 24.88 -12.43
CA LEU A 11 37.15 25.13 -13.38
C LEU A 11 37.55 24.83 -14.83
N TRP A 12 38.81 24.94 -15.22
CA TRP A 12 39.22 24.80 -16.63
C TRP A 12 40.46 23.90 -16.76
N GLY A 13 40.28 22.68 -17.28
CA GLY A 13 41.40 21.85 -17.72
C GLY A 13 41.21 20.36 -17.46
N GLY A 14 40.56 19.69 -18.41
CA GLY A 14 40.50 18.22 -18.45
C GLY A 14 39.25 17.77 -19.18
N SER A 15 39.30 17.71 -20.51
CA SER A 15 38.32 16.96 -21.30
C SER A 15 38.35 15.50 -20.85
N PRO A 16 37.27 14.95 -20.29
CA PRO A 16 37.15 13.50 -20.17
C PRO A 16 36.90 12.95 -21.57
N SER A 17 37.63 11.91 -21.94
CA SER A 17 37.27 11.04 -23.04
C SER A 17 35.81 10.64 -22.91
N ILE A 18 35.05 10.75 -24.00
CA ILE A 18 33.74 10.13 -24.13
C ILE A 18 34.00 8.63 -24.22
N ASP A 19 34.12 7.99 -23.06
CA ASP A 19 34.08 6.53 -22.97
C ASP A 19 32.63 6.06 -23.04
N ALA A 20 32.46 4.97 -23.77
CA ALA A 20 31.22 4.45 -24.30
C ALA A 20 30.12 4.20 -23.25
N GLY A 21 28.91 4.70 -23.53
CA GLY A 21 27.68 3.91 -23.50
C GLY A 21 27.33 3.05 -22.27
N GLY A 22 27.82 3.37 -21.07
CA GLY A 22 27.42 2.70 -19.84
C GLY A 22 26.04 3.18 -19.41
N ALA A 23 24.97 2.53 -19.87
CA ALA A 23 23.63 2.79 -19.38
C ALA A 23 23.62 2.64 -17.85
N LYS A 24 23.31 3.72 -17.13
CA LYS A 24 23.22 3.70 -15.67
C LYS A 24 22.21 2.61 -15.27
N PRO A 25 22.55 1.71 -14.34
CA PRO A 25 21.61 0.68 -13.90
C PRO A 25 20.29 1.31 -13.46
N ALA A 26 19.18 0.76 -13.95
CA ALA A 26 17.85 1.20 -13.54
C ALA A 26 17.73 1.14 -12.00
N PRO A 27 17.02 2.10 -11.36
CA PRO A 27 16.81 2.07 -9.92
C PRO A 27 16.11 0.76 -9.49
N ALA A 28 16.40 0.29 -8.28
CA ALA A 28 15.87 -0.97 -7.73
C ALA A 28 14.34 -1.08 -7.87
N SER A 29 13.63 0.02 -7.61
CA SER A 29 12.18 0.11 -7.76
C SER A 29 11.68 -0.16 -9.20
N ALA A 30 12.39 0.33 -10.22
CA ALA A 30 12.05 0.08 -11.62
C ALA A 30 12.30 -1.38 -12.02
N ARG A 31 13.36 -1.99 -11.48
CA ARG A 31 13.67 -3.42 -11.69
C ARG A 31 12.62 -4.32 -11.06
N LEU A 32 12.22 -4.03 -9.82
CA LEU A 32 11.18 -4.76 -9.11
C LEU A 32 9.82 -4.64 -9.81
N ARG A 33 9.45 -3.46 -10.30
CA ARG A 33 8.23 -3.27 -11.11
C ARG A 33 8.29 -4.06 -12.42
N ALA A 34 9.44 -4.05 -13.10
CA ALA A 34 9.62 -4.86 -14.31
C ALA A 34 9.52 -6.36 -14.01
N GLU A 35 9.99 -6.79 -12.84
CA GLU A 35 9.86 -8.18 -12.40
C GLU A 35 8.41 -8.55 -12.09
N LEU A 36 7.66 -7.72 -11.34
CA LEU A 36 6.22 -7.89 -11.15
C LEU A 36 5.48 -8.01 -12.50
N ALA A 37 5.78 -7.12 -13.43
CA ALA A 37 5.18 -7.13 -14.77
C ALA A 37 5.50 -8.42 -15.54
N ARG A 38 6.73 -8.94 -15.45
CA ARG A 38 7.13 -10.22 -16.07
C ARG A 38 6.38 -11.40 -15.46
N GLN A 39 6.21 -11.41 -14.14
CA GLN A 39 5.55 -12.51 -13.45
C GLN A 39 4.06 -12.57 -13.75
N ARG A 40 3.41 -11.41 -13.88
CA ARG A 40 2.04 -11.32 -14.38
C ARG A 40 1.89 -12.02 -15.72
N THR A 41 2.79 -11.74 -16.68
CA THR A 41 2.74 -12.38 -18.00
C THR A 41 2.96 -13.89 -17.94
N LYS A 42 3.80 -14.38 -17.02
CA LYS A 42 3.98 -15.82 -16.80
C LYS A 42 2.75 -16.49 -16.21
N LYS A 43 2.08 -15.88 -15.22
CA LYS A 43 0.82 -16.40 -14.65
C LYS A 43 -0.28 -16.46 -15.72
N VAL A 44 -0.39 -15.46 -16.58
CA VAL A 44 -1.37 -15.43 -17.69
C VAL A 44 -1.11 -16.52 -18.74
N LEU A 45 0.15 -16.91 -18.96
CA LEU A 45 0.52 -17.93 -19.96
C LEU A 45 0.59 -19.37 -19.42
N GLY A 46 0.55 -19.56 -18.09
CA GLY A 46 0.70 -20.86 -17.43
C GLY A 46 -0.58 -21.46 -16.85
N VAL A 47 -1.74 -20.82 -17.04
CA VAL A 47 -3.03 -21.25 -16.50
C VAL A 47 -3.94 -21.66 -17.66
N GLU A 48 -4.27 -22.95 -17.76
CA GLU A 48 -5.49 -23.36 -18.47
C GLU A 48 -6.65 -22.62 -17.80
N ALA A 49 -7.40 -21.84 -18.60
CA ALA A 49 -8.44 -20.96 -18.11
C ALA A 49 -9.38 -21.72 -17.16
N PRO A 50 -9.51 -21.31 -15.88
CA PRO A 50 -10.47 -21.94 -14.99
C PRO A 50 -11.88 -21.71 -15.55
N GLU A 51 -12.70 -22.77 -15.52
CA GLU A 51 -14.13 -22.69 -15.79
C GLU A 51 -14.73 -21.58 -14.94
N VAL A 52 -15.36 -20.62 -15.62
CA VAL A 52 -15.95 -19.41 -15.03
C VAL A 52 -17.09 -19.81 -14.09
N GLN A 53 -16.79 -19.94 -12.80
CA GLN A 53 -17.81 -20.02 -11.76
C GLN A 53 -18.17 -18.60 -11.31
N GLY A 54 -19.40 -18.19 -11.66
CA GLY A 54 -20.19 -17.14 -11.02
C GLY A 54 -19.55 -15.76 -10.90
N ALA A 55 -20.01 -14.79 -11.69
CA ALA A 55 -19.65 -13.39 -11.53
C ALA A 55 -19.83 -12.93 -10.08
N ARG A 56 -18.72 -12.65 -9.38
CA ARG A 56 -18.70 -12.07 -8.04
C ARG A 56 -19.46 -10.73 -8.09
N PRO A 57 -20.35 -10.41 -7.14
CA PRO A 57 -20.98 -9.10 -7.10
C PRO A 57 -19.87 -8.04 -7.04
N GLN A 58 -19.86 -7.10 -7.99
CA GLN A 58 -18.80 -6.10 -8.19
C GLN A 58 -18.57 -5.15 -7.00
N ASN A 59 -19.35 -5.30 -5.92
CA ASN A 59 -19.40 -4.41 -4.77
C ASN A 59 -18.83 -5.00 -3.47
N GLN A 60 -18.15 -6.15 -3.47
CA GLN A 60 -17.48 -6.69 -2.27
C GLN A 60 -15.96 -6.62 -2.39
N PRO A 61 -15.22 -6.47 -1.28
CA PRO A 61 -13.77 -6.53 -1.32
C PRO A 61 -13.32 -7.92 -1.79
N LEU A 62 -12.26 -7.94 -2.58
CA LEU A 62 -11.65 -9.19 -3.04
C LEU A 62 -11.15 -10.01 -1.86
N ALA A 63 -10.54 -9.33 -0.89
CA ALA A 63 -10.12 -9.92 0.37
C ALA A 63 -10.12 -8.91 1.51
N ARG A 64 -10.26 -9.44 2.72
CA ARG A 64 -10.12 -8.73 3.98
C ARG A 64 -9.22 -9.55 4.88
N PHE A 65 -8.17 -8.93 5.41
CA PHE A 65 -7.21 -9.58 6.30
C PHE A 65 -6.55 -8.53 7.19
N ARG A 66 -5.83 -8.97 8.21
CA ARG A 66 -4.93 -8.12 9.00
C ARG A 66 -3.50 -8.37 8.54
N MET A 67 -2.71 -7.30 8.45
CA MET A 67 -1.31 -7.36 8.06
C MET A 67 -0.48 -6.65 9.12
N THR A 68 0.45 -7.37 9.74
CA THR A 68 1.45 -6.78 10.63
C THR A 68 2.80 -6.80 9.96
N VAL A 69 3.56 -5.73 10.13
CA VAL A 69 4.92 -5.61 9.61
C VAL A 69 5.83 -5.17 10.73
N ASP A 70 6.95 -5.85 10.92
CA ASP A 70 7.95 -5.47 11.93
C ASP A 70 8.32 -4.01 11.77
N GLU A 71 8.16 -3.23 12.85
CA GLU A 71 8.36 -1.77 12.91
C GLU A 71 7.48 -0.92 11.97
N GLY A 72 6.83 -1.53 10.98
CA GLY A 72 5.90 -0.91 10.03
C GLY A 72 4.45 -0.85 10.50
N GLY A 73 4.14 -1.44 11.65
CA GLY A 73 2.85 -1.34 12.32
C GLY A 73 1.85 -2.44 11.96
N ASP A 74 0.60 -2.19 12.33
CA ASP A 74 -0.50 -3.15 12.24
C ASP A 74 -1.69 -2.56 11.50
N TRP A 75 -2.15 -3.27 10.47
CA TRP A 75 -3.07 -2.76 9.47
C TRP A 75 -4.24 -3.71 9.26
N ARG A 76 -5.46 -3.18 9.29
CA ARG A 76 -6.57 -3.84 8.60
C ARG A 76 -6.44 -3.57 7.12
N VAL A 77 -6.60 -4.60 6.30
CA VAL A 77 -6.43 -4.50 4.86
C VAL A 77 -7.75 -4.77 4.15
N LEU A 78 -8.14 -3.85 3.28
CA LEU A 78 -9.22 -4.02 2.32
C LEU A 78 -8.62 -4.06 0.91
N LEU A 79 -8.67 -5.22 0.27
CA LEU A 79 -8.22 -5.36 -1.11
C LEU A 79 -9.40 -5.18 -2.07
N GLY A 80 -9.47 -4.03 -2.74
CA GLY A 80 -10.51 -3.67 -3.70
C GLY A 80 -11.94 -3.61 -3.15
N GLY A 81 -12.90 -3.45 -4.06
CA GLY A 81 -14.35 -3.52 -3.78
C GLY A 81 -14.96 -2.31 -3.07
N CYS A 82 -16.14 -2.52 -2.48
CA CYS A 82 -16.82 -1.58 -1.60
C CYS A 82 -16.88 -2.16 -0.19
N THR A 83 -16.70 -1.33 0.84
CA THR A 83 -16.81 -1.77 2.24
C THR A 83 -17.45 -0.71 3.10
N SER A 84 -18.43 -1.10 3.93
CA SER A 84 -19.08 -0.19 4.87
C SER A 84 -18.20 0.14 6.08
N LEU A 85 -18.25 1.40 6.50
CA LEU A 85 -17.52 1.98 7.61
C LEU A 85 -18.51 2.52 8.66
N GLY A 86 -18.25 2.25 9.93
CA GLY A 86 -19.10 2.75 11.02
C GLY A 86 -18.52 2.47 12.39
N HIS A 87 -19.30 2.72 13.44
CA HIS A 87 -18.89 2.48 14.81
C HIS A 87 -18.57 1.01 15.09
N ALA A 88 -17.50 0.75 15.85
CA ALA A 88 -17.13 -0.60 16.27
C ALA A 88 -18.23 -1.26 17.12
N GLY A 89 -18.75 -2.42 16.68
CA GLY A 89 -19.85 -3.13 17.35
C GLY A 89 -21.24 -2.77 16.83
N ALA A 90 -21.36 -1.85 15.87
CA ALA A 90 -22.60 -1.65 15.14
C ALA A 90 -22.89 -2.81 14.18
N GLU A 91 -24.14 -3.23 14.09
CA GLU A 91 -24.57 -4.22 13.12
C GLU A 91 -24.50 -3.62 11.69
N GLY A 92 -23.85 -4.32 10.76
CA GLY A 92 -23.77 -3.94 9.35
C GLY A 92 -22.49 -3.19 8.94
N ALA A 93 -21.71 -2.64 9.87
CA ALA A 93 -20.41 -2.03 9.56
C ALA A 93 -19.35 -3.13 9.34
N GLN A 94 -18.79 -3.19 8.13
CA GLN A 94 -17.76 -4.17 7.78
C GLN A 94 -16.37 -3.76 8.31
N VAL A 95 -16.12 -2.46 8.43
CA VAL A 95 -14.99 -1.90 9.17
C VAL A 95 -15.52 -1.07 10.33
N GLY A 96 -15.32 -1.57 11.55
CA GLY A 96 -15.64 -0.84 12.77
C GLY A 96 -14.50 0.09 13.18
N ILE A 97 -14.81 1.34 13.49
CA ILE A 97 -13.89 2.30 14.10
C ILE A 97 -14.31 2.53 15.55
N HIS A 98 -13.36 2.47 16.47
CA HIS A 98 -13.55 2.93 17.84
C HIS A 98 -13.42 4.45 17.87
N GLY A 99 -14.55 5.15 17.94
CA GLY A 99 -14.60 6.61 17.92
C GLY A 99 -16.04 7.11 17.93
N ASP A 100 -16.22 8.42 17.91
CA ASP A 100 -17.55 9.02 17.81
C ASP A 100 -18.05 8.99 16.35
N LEU A 101 -18.57 7.84 15.95
CA LEU A 101 -19.18 7.61 14.64
C LEU A 101 -20.61 7.10 14.81
N ALA A 102 -21.45 7.38 13.81
CA ALA A 102 -22.71 6.69 13.66
C ALA A 102 -22.50 5.17 13.44
N PRO A 103 -23.51 4.34 13.76
CA PRO A 103 -23.46 2.89 13.50
C PRO A 103 -23.04 2.54 12.08
N MET A 104 -23.56 3.29 11.09
CA MET A 104 -23.18 3.24 9.69
C MET A 104 -22.88 4.65 9.24
N HIS A 105 -21.61 4.97 9.00
CA HIS A 105 -21.16 6.32 8.72
C HIS A 105 -20.96 6.56 7.21
N GLY A 106 -20.38 5.57 6.52
CA GLY A 106 -20.14 5.67 5.09
C GLY A 106 -19.72 4.36 4.43
N GLU A 107 -19.40 4.43 3.15
CA GLU A 107 -18.90 3.34 2.33
C GLU A 107 -17.62 3.76 1.65
N LEU A 108 -16.59 2.94 1.78
CA LEU A 108 -15.34 3.06 1.04
C LEU A 108 -15.49 2.35 -0.29
N THR A 109 -15.28 3.05 -1.39
CA THR A 109 -15.42 2.49 -2.73
C THR A 109 -14.21 2.80 -3.58
N VAL A 110 -13.76 1.82 -4.34
CA VAL A 110 -12.84 2.05 -5.46
C VAL A 110 -13.50 2.97 -6.48
N ALA A 111 -12.77 3.96 -6.99
CA ALA A 111 -13.22 4.84 -8.05
C ALA A 111 -12.14 5.04 -9.11
N GLU A 112 -12.59 5.18 -10.35
CA GLU A 112 -11.78 5.65 -11.46
C GLU A 112 -12.27 7.05 -11.85
N SER A 113 -11.37 8.02 -11.86
CA SER A 113 -11.68 9.37 -12.31
C SER A 113 -10.85 9.71 -13.55
N PHE A 114 -11.50 10.36 -14.52
CA PHE A 114 -10.86 10.75 -15.77
C PHE A 114 -9.68 11.72 -15.57
N HIS A 115 -9.73 12.55 -14.53
CA HIS A 115 -8.71 13.57 -14.23
C HIS A 115 -7.78 13.21 -13.05
N GLY A 116 -8.23 12.38 -12.11
CA GLY A 116 -7.48 12.03 -10.90
C GLY A 116 -6.95 10.58 -10.88
N GLY A 117 -7.21 9.82 -11.94
CA GLY A 117 -6.81 8.42 -12.04
C GLY A 117 -7.61 7.49 -11.11
N GLN A 118 -7.03 6.33 -10.84
CA GLN A 118 -7.57 5.30 -9.94
C GLN A 118 -7.36 5.70 -8.48
N GLY A 119 -8.34 5.42 -7.62
CA GLY A 119 -8.25 5.74 -6.19
C GLY A 119 -9.46 5.26 -5.38
N TRP A 120 -9.66 5.89 -4.23
CA TRP A 120 -10.72 5.57 -3.29
C TRP A 120 -11.57 6.79 -2.97
N LEU A 121 -12.86 6.55 -2.78
CA LEU A 121 -13.82 7.53 -2.28
C LEU A 121 -14.41 7.02 -0.98
N LEU A 122 -14.72 7.94 -0.07
CA LEU A 122 -15.64 7.72 1.03
C LEU A 122 -16.98 8.36 0.67
N ARG A 123 -18.03 7.54 0.55
CA ARG A 123 -19.40 7.99 0.37
C ARG A 123 -20.09 7.98 1.72
N LEU A 124 -20.52 9.14 2.20
CA LEU A 124 -21.20 9.28 3.48
C LEU A 124 -22.65 8.79 3.35
N MET A 125 -23.15 8.17 4.41
CA MET A 125 -24.56 7.79 4.50
C MET A 125 -25.45 9.04 4.63
N PRO A 126 -26.72 8.99 4.20
CA PRO A 126 -27.62 10.14 4.34
C PRO A 126 -27.68 10.66 5.78
N GLY A 127 -27.48 11.97 5.94
CA GLY A 127 -27.48 12.64 7.25
C GLY A 127 -26.16 12.51 8.03
N GLN A 128 -25.15 11.87 7.46
CA GLN A 128 -23.79 11.86 8.02
C GLN A 128 -22.94 12.93 7.37
N THR A 129 -21.96 13.42 8.12
CA THR A 129 -21.03 14.45 7.67
C THR A 129 -19.60 14.08 8.03
N ALA A 130 -18.67 14.62 7.25
CA ALA A 130 -17.24 14.59 7.53
C ALA A 130 -16.66 15.99 7.35
N HIS A 131 -15.51 16.26 7.97
CA HIS A 131 -14.69 17.41 7.61
C HIS A 131 -13.48 16.95 6.80
N ALA A 132 -13.35 17.44 5.57
CA ALA A 132 -12.20 17.22 4.70
C ALA A 132 -11.42 18.53 4.59
N GLU A 133 -10.17 18.56 5.07
CA GLU A 133 -9.38 19.80 5.19
C GLU A 133 -10.14 20.92 5.95
N GLY A 134 -10.87 20.53 7.01
CA GLY A 134 -11.71 21.42 7.80
C GLY A 134 -13.04 21.84 7.15
N GLN A 135 -13.26 21.52 5.86
CA GLN A 135 -14.51 21.83 5.18
C GLN A 135 -15.55 20.72 5.41
N LEU A 136 -16.76 21.12 5.80
CA LEU A 136 -17.87 20.20 5.98
C LEU A 136 -18.31 19.60 4.63
N VAL A 137 -18.40 18.28 4.56
CA VAL A 137 -18.86 17.48 3.42
C VAL A 137 -19.96 16.54 3.90
N ASP A 138 -21.02 16.39 3.13
CA ASP A 138 -22.23 15.61 3.46
C ASP A 138 -22.53 14.49 2.45
N SER A 139 -21.66 14.29 1.47
CA SER A 139 -21.88 13.35 0.37
C SER A 139 -20.65 12.50 0.08
N THR A 140 -19.73 12.93 -0.77
CA THR A 140 -18.58 12.11 -1.17
C THR A 140 -17.27 12.85 -0.97
N VAL A 141 -16.30 12.16 -0.40
CA VAL A 141 -14.94 12.64 -0.18
C VAL A 141 -13.98 11.80 -1.02
N ALA A 142 -13.16 12.46 -1.83
CA ALA A 142 -12.06 11.78 -2.51
C ALA A 142 -10.87 11.65 -1.58
N LEU A 143 -10.35 10.43 -1.41
CA LEU A 143 -9.23 10.15 -0.49
C LEU A 143 -7.90 10.42 -1.20
N THR A 144 -7.48 11.68 -1.20
CA THR A 144 -6.25 12.14 -1.84
C THR A 144 -5.08 12.19 -0.86
N GLN A 145 -3.85 12.26 -1.40
CA GLN A 145 -2.64 12.33 -0.59
C GLN A 145 -2.67 13.52 0.38
N GLY A 146 -2.32 13.26 1.65
CA GLY A 146 -2.20 14.26 2.70
C GLY A 146 -3.53 14.74 3.28
N LEU A 147 -4.65 14.22 2.79
CA LEU A 147 -5.97 14.63 3.21
C LEU A 147 -6.14 14.44 4.74
N GLN A 148 -6.48 15.52 5.43
CA GLN A 148 -6.97 15.48 6.81
C GLN A 148 -8.47 15.27 6.80
N LEU A 149 -8.91 14.11 7.30
CA LEU A 149 -10.29 13.69 7.31
C LEU A 149 -10.77 13.51 8.75
N CYS A 150 -11.80 14.25 9.16
CA CYS A 150 -12.51 14.01 10.41
C CYS A 150 -13.87 13.38 10.10
N LEU A 151 -14.14 12.22 10.72
CA LEU A 151 -15.42 11.53 10.67
C LEU A 151 -16.16 11.72 11.99
N GLY A 152 -17.47 12.00 11.91
CA GLY A 152 -18.25 12.37 13.08
C GLY A 152 -17.75 13.69 13.69
N GLU A 153 -17.69 13.77 15.02
CA GLU A 153 -17.24 14.99 15.71
C GLU A 153 -15.75 14.99 16.06
N SER A 154 -15.12 13.81 16.18
CA SER A 154 -13.78 13.72 16.77
C SER A 154 -12.86 12.63 16.21
N THR A 155 -13.23 11.94 15.14
CA THR A 155 -12.41 10.82 14.64
C THR A 155 -11.55 11.27 13.47
N HIS A 156 -10.30 11.61 13.75
CA HIS A 156 -9.38 12.17 12.77
C HIS A 156 -8.49 11.10 12.12
N PHE A 157 -8.34 11.21 10.81
CA PHE A 157 -7.48 10.40 9.97
C PHE A 157 -6.62 11.28 9.08
N GLU A 158 -5.37 10.86 8.90
CA GLU A 158 -4.52 11.34 7.82
C GLU A 158 -4.52 10.29 6.70
N VAL A 159 -4.77 10.73 5.46
CA VAL A 159 -4.65 9.90 4.27
C VAL A 159 -3.22 9.95 3.74
N LYS A 160 -2.54 8.80 3.70
CA LYS A 160 -1.20 8.69 3.10
C LYS A 160 -1.18 7.77 1.88
N ARG A 161 -0.52 8.28 0.85
CA ARG A 161 -0.09 7.69 -0.43
C ARG A 161 1.37 8.11 -0.60
N ASN A 162 2.18 7.27 -1.20
CA ASN A 162 3.63 7.57 -1.33
C ASN A 162 4.06 7.58 -2.78
N ASP A 163 3.24 7.02 -3.67
CA ASP A 163 3.40 7.19 -5.10
C ASP A 163 2.08 7.79 -5.62
N PRO A 164 2.09 9.00 -6.21
CA PRO A 164 0.92 9.54 -6.89
C PRO A 164 0.33 8.58 -7.94
N ALA A 165 1.14 7.67 -8.48
CA ALA A 165 0.71 6.64 -9.42
C ALA A 165 0.10 5.39 -8.75
N SER A 166 0.26 5.19 -7.43
CA SER A 166 -0.39 4.09 -6.71
C SER A 166 -1.73 4.55 -6.15
N ALA A 167 -2.80 3.86 -6.53
CA ALA A 167 -4.16 4.03 -6.03
C ALA A 167 -4.36 3.44 -4.63
N SER A 168 -3.38 2.70 -4.10
CA SER A 168 -3.40 2.21 -2.72
C SER A 168 -3.03 3.31 -1.74
N LEU A 169 -3.71 3.33 -0.59
CA LEU A 169 -3.52 4.36 0.44
C LEU A 169 -3.73 3.77 1.83
N ARG A 170 -3.23 4.47 2.85
CA ARG A 170 -3.52 4.17 4.26
C ARG A 170 -4.27 5.31 4.92
N LEU A 171 -5.20 4.97 5.80
CA LEU A 171 -5.84 5.86 6.75
C LEU A 171 -5.18 5.63 8.11
N GLU A 172 -4.46 6.63 8.57
CA GLU A 172 -3.81 6.62 9.89
C GLU A 172 -4.61 7.47 10.87
N PRO A 173 -5.18 6.87 11.93
CA PRO A 173 -5.76 7.61 13.03
C PRO A 173 -4.75 8.59 13.62
N GLN A 174 -5.17 9.84 13.85
CA GLN A 174 -4.32 10.86 14.51
C GLN A 174 -4.51 10.87 16.04
N ASP A 175 -5.65 10.38 16.49
CA ASP A 175 -6.02 10.17 17.88
C ASP A 175 -5.86 8.68 18.24
N PRO A 176 -5.94 8.26 19.53
CA PRO A 176 -5.90 6.83 19.91
C PRO A 176 -7.12 6.01 19.44
N ALA A 177 -7.80 6.44 18.38
CA ALA A 177 -8.84 5.68 17.71
C ALA A 177 -8.23 4.43 17.05
N GLU A 178 -8.83 3.28 17.30
CA GLU A 178 -8.43 2.01 16.69
C GLU A 178 -9.38 1.66 15.53
N VAL A 179 -8.82 1.11 14.47
CA VAL A 179 -9.61 0.63 13.32
C VAL A 179 -9.71 -0.88 13.37
N ALA A 180 -10.86 -1.38 13.84
CA ALA A 180 -11.16 -2.78 14.05
C ALA A 180 -10.02 -3.54 14.77
N GLY A 181 -9.47 -2.93 15.83
CA GLY A 181 -8.39 -3.48 16.64
C GLY A 181 -7.00 -3.46 15.99
N ALA A 182 -6.80 -2.64 14.96
CA ALA A 182 -5.50 -2.35 14.36
C ALA A 182 -5.17 -0.86 14.42
N GLY A 183 -3.89 -0.54 14.24
CA GLY A 183 -3.36 0.83 14.25
C GLY A 183 -3.76 1.68 13.03
N GLY A 184 -4.33 1.09 11.99
CA GLY A 184 -4.83 1.82 10.82
C GLY A 184 -5.51 0.93 9.78
N LEU A 185 -5.96 1.56 8.70
CA LEU A 185 -6.61 0.90 7.57
C LEU A 185 -5.78 1.07 6.29
N LEU A 186 -5.42 -0.04 5.64
CA LEU A 186 -4.81 -0.08 4.32
C LEU A 186 -5.88 -0.37 3.27
N LEU A 187 -6.16 0.62 2.43
CA LEU A 187 -7.03 0.48 1.26
C LEU A 187 -6.16 0.13 0.06
N TRP A 188 -6.15 -1.16 -0.28
CA TRP A 188 -5.28 -1.71 -1.30
C TRP A 188 -6.04 -1.83 -2.62
N TYR A 189 -5.65 -1.04 -3.63
CA TYR A 189 -6.21 -1.14 -4.97
C TYR A 189 -5.65 -2.38 -5.70
N PRO A 190 -6.48 -3.22 -6.33
CA PRO A 190 -5.99 -4.44 -6.99
C PRO A 190 -5.23 -4.16 -8.28
N GLY A 191 -4.21 -4.98 -8.54
CA GLY A 191 -3.40 -4.96 -9.75
C GLY A 191 -2.28 -3.92 -9.74
N PRO A 192 -1.69 -3.64 -10.92
CA PRO A 192 -0.45 -2.86 -11.03
C PRO A 192 -0.59 -1.40 -10.60
N GLY A 193 -1.81 -0.85 -10.66
CA GLY A 193 -2.13 0.50 -10.22
C GLY A 193 -2.16 0.66 -8.70
N GLY A 194 -2.08 -0.42 -7.93
CA GLY A 194 -2.16 -0.37 -6.47
C GLY A 194 -1.01 -1.06 -5.75
N ILE A 195 0.19 -1.05 -6.33
CA ILE A 195 1.37 -1.61 -5.67
C ILE A 195 1.58 -0.95 -4.30
N VAL A 196 1.69 -1.79 -3.27
CA VAL A 196 2.08 -1.40 -1.91
C VAL A 196 3.58 -1.65 -1.76
N ARG A 197 4.31 -0.63 -1.31
CA ARG A 197 5.74 -0.72 -1.05
C ARG A 197 6.00 -0.69 0.46
N ILE A 198 6.81 -1.62 0.93
CA ILE A 198 7.27 -1.73 2.32
C ILE A 198 8.78 -1.56 2.32
N GLY A 199 9.33 -0.61 3.08
CA GLY A 199 10.78 -0.40 3.17
C GLY A 199 11.18 1.03 3.53
N GLY A 200 12.46 1.37 3.36
CA GLY A 200 13.05 2.62 3.88
C GLY A 200 12.99 3.82 2.93
N ASP A 201 12.47 3.62 1.72
CA ASP A 201 12.36 4.68 0.72
C ASP A 201 11.27 5.70 1.09
N VAL A 202 11.46 6.96 0.69
CA VAL A 202 10.44 8.03 0.86
C VAL A 202 9.11 7.73 0.17
N ASP A 203 9.13 6.82 -0.81
CA ASP A 203 7.97 6.36 -1.57
C ASP A 203 7.37 5.05 -1.01
N ALA A 204 7.71 4.63 0.22
CA ALA A 204 7.14 3.44 0.86
C ALA A 204 5.82 3.75 1.59
N LEU A 205 4.82 2.89 1.43
CA LEU A 205 3.50 3.03 2.12
C LEU A 205 3.59 2.62 3.56
N ILE A 206 4.44 1.63 3.79
CA ILE A 206 4.80 1.18 5.12
C ILE A 206 6.30 1.42 5.22
N GLY A 207 6.62 2.55 5.85
CA GLY A 207 7.99 3.04 6.00
C GLY A 207 8.72 2.27 7.09
N ILE A 208 9.89 1.73 6.76
CA ILE A 208 10.73 0.97 7.69
C ILE A 208 12.17 1.48 7.52
N PRO A 209 12.61 2.41 8.38
CA PRO A 209 13.93 3.01 8.30
C PRO A 209 15.03 1.97 8.23
N GLY A 210 16.09 2.24 7.47
CA GLY A 210 17.26 1.36 7.35
C GLY A 210 17.11 0.22 6.34
N THR A 211 15.90 -0.11 5.88
CA THR A 211 15.68 -1.13 4.84
C THR A 211 16.37 -0.76 3.52
N VAL A 212 17.20 -1.68 3.00
CA VAL A 212 17.94 -1.54 1.72
C VAL A 212 17.16 -2.11 0.54
N HIS A 213 16.50 -3.25 0.74
CA HIS A 213 15.71 -3.94 -0.27
C HIS A 213 14.22 -3.84 0.07
N PRO A 214 13.46 -2.93 -0.56
CA PRO A 214 12.03 -2.83 -0.29
C PRO A 214 11.29 -4.06 -0.81
N VAL A 215 10.18 -4.38 -0.16
CA VAL A 215 9.21 -5.37 -0.62
C VAL A 215 8.13 -4.66 -1.41
N LEU A 216 7.92 -5.07 -2.67
CA LEU A 216 6.75 -4.66 -3.44
C LEU A 216 5.68 -5.74 -3.33
N CYS A 217 4.47 -5.32 -3.01
CA CYS A 217 3.31 -6.19 -2.92
C CYS A 217 2.27 -5.74 -3.94
N GLU A 218 1.76 -6.69 -4.73
CA GLU A 218 0.64 -6.50 -5.65
C GLU A 218 -0.51 -7.43 -5.25
N GLY A 219 -1.69 -6.88 -5.02
CA GLY A 219 -2.89 -7.67 -4.79
C GLY A 219 -3.55 -8.05 -6.11
N GLN A 220 -3.89 -9.32 -6.28
CA GLN A 220 -4.62 -9.86 -7.42
C GLN A 220 -5.96 -10.44 -6.94
N GLU A 221 -6.74 -11.01 -7.86
CA GLU A 221 -8.06 -11.56 -7.55
C GLU A 221 -8.02 -12.69 -6.50
N ASP A 222 -7.00 -13.53 -6.58
CA ASP A 222 -6.85 -14.79 -5.84
C ASP A 222 -5.56 -14.88 -5.03
N CYS A 223 -4.68 -13.88 -5.08
CA CYS A 223 -3.41 -13.91 -4.36
C CYS A 223 -2.82 -12.51 -4.10
N LEU A 224 -1.84 -12.44 -3.20
CA LEU A 224 -0.87 -11.37 -3.09
C LEU A 224 0.46 -11.85 -3.68
N LEU A 225 1.04 -11.07 -4.59
CA LEU A 225 2.38 -11.29 -5.13
C LEU A 225 3.36 -10.34 -4.45
N LEU A 226 4.34 -10.89 -3.75
CA LEU A 226 5.41 -10.15 -3.08
C LEU A 226 6.73 -10.35 -3.83
N VAL A 227 7.50 -9.28 -3.99
CA VAL A 227 8.83 -9.31 -4.62
C VAL A 227 9.82 -8.51 -3.78
N CYS A 228 10.99 -9.08 -3.51
CA CYS A 228 12.07 -8.46 -2.76
C CYS A 228 13.42 -8.81 -3.41
N GLU A 229 14.27 -7.81 -3.69
CA GLU A 229 15.59 -8.06 -4.31
C GLU A 229 16.49 -8.90 -3.40
N GLY A 230 16.41 -8.70 -2.08
CA GLY A 230 17.15 -9.46 -1.09
C GLY A 230 16.62 -10.89 -0.87
N GLY A 231 15.41 -11.19 -1.32
CA GLY A 231 14.80 -12.51 -1.23
C GLY A 231 14.03 -12.80 0.06
N PHE A 232 13.43 -13.99 0.13
CA PHE A 232 12.62 -14.48 1.24
C PHE A 232 13.16 -15.80 1.77
N LEU A 233 13.12 -16.00 3.10
CA LEU A 233 13.74 -17.18 3.75
C LEU A 233 12.96 -18.49 3.62
N ARG A 234 11.65 -18.45 3.39
CA ARG A 234 10.76 -19.62 3.56
C ARG A 234 10.30 -20.30 2.26
N ALA A 235 10.64 -19.77 1.09
CA ALA A 235 10.09 -20.24 -0.19
C ALA A 235 10.96 -21.27 -0.94
N GLY A 236 11.86 -21.97 -0.26
CA GLY A 236 12.99 -22.63 -0.92
C GLY A 236 14.07 -21.60 -1.30
N GLU A 237 15.32 -22.06 -1.39
CA GLU A 237 16.54 -21.25 -1.53
C GLU A 237 16.36 -19.86 -2.16
N ASP A 238 16.53 -18.80 -1.36
CA ASP A 238 16.63 -17.38 -1.74
C ASP A 238 15.69 -16.90 -2.88
N SER A 239 14.44 -17.38 -2.91
CA SER A 239 13.46 -16.86 -3.87
C SER A 239 13.25 -15.36 -3.66
N ARG A 240 13.30 -14.60 -4.77
CA ARG A 240 12.99 -13.16 -4.78
C ARG A 240 11.50 -12.86 -4.78
N GLN A 241 10.67 -13.90 -4.72
CA GLN A 241 9.23 -13.83 -4.88
C GLN A 241 8.52 -14.73 -3.89
N TYR A 242 7.37 -14.26 -3.42
CA TYR A 242 6.49 -15.02 -2.55
C TYR A 242 5.04 -14.79 -2.98
N VAL A 243 4.25 -15.85 -3.01
CA VAL A 243 2.82 -15.78 -3.34
C VAL A 243 2.03 -16.19 -2.10
N VAL A 244 1.08 -15.35 -1.71
CA VAL A 244 0.14 -15.62 -0.63
C VAL A 244 -1.24 -15.81 -1.27
N SER A 245 -1.83 -16.98 -1.13
CA SER A 245 -3.18 -17.24 -1.65
C SER A 245 -4.24 -16.45 -0.88
N LEU A 246 -5.31 -16.04 -1.55
CA LEU A 246 -6.49 -15.42 -0.96
C LEU A 246 -7.71 -16.35 -1.12
N PRO A 247 -8.66 -16.33 -0.16
CA PRO A 247 -8.63 -15.59 1.09
C PRO A 247 -7.56 -16.12 2.07
N ILE A 248 -7.17 -15.28 3.04
CA ILE A 248 -6.27 -15.70 4.12
C ILE A 248 -7.10 -16.49 5.14
N GLU A 249 -6.98 -17.82 5.11
CA GLU A 249 -7.71 -18.71 6.02
C GLU A 249 -6.91 -19.03 7.30
N GLU A 250 -5.58 -18.99 7.22
CA GLU A 250 -4.66 -19.27 8.32
C GLU A 250 -3.57 -18.18 8.40
N PRO A 251 -2.96 -17.95 9.58
CA PRO A 251 -1.80 -17.07 9.72
C PRO A 251 -0.63 -17.47 8.82
N ILE A 252 -0.13 -16.50 8.04
CA ILE A 252 1.02 -16.69 7.14
C ILE A 252 2.10 -15.69 7.52
N GLU A 253 3.30 -16.17 7.82
CA GLU A 253 4.46 -15.35 8.12
C GLU A 253 5.49 -15.45 6.98
N VAL A 254 5.83 -14.30 6.41
CA VAL A 254 6.83 -14.14 5.36
C VAL A 254 8.02 -13.37 5.92
N LEU A 255 9.22 -13.92 5.77
CA LEU A 255 10.47 -13.32 6.25
C LEU A 255 11.27 -12.77 5.06
N ALA A 256 11.37 -11.45 4.95
CA ALA A 256 12.04 -10.75 3.85
C ALA A 256 13.44 -10.28 4.26
N ARG A 257 14.45 -10.53 3.43
CA ARG A 257 15.82 -10.03 3.64
C ARG A 257 15.95 -8.59 3.15
N THR A 258 15.48 -7.65 3.97
CA THR A 258 15.48 -6.21 3.64
C THR A 258 16.84 -5.56 3.81
N CYS A 259 17.73 -6.12 4.64
CA CYS A 259 19.08 -5.64 4.89
C CYS A 259 20.12 -6.78 4.84
N PRO A 260 21.26 -6.61 4.15
CA PRO A 260 22.31 -7.63 4.15
C PRO A 260 22.94 -7.82 5.53
N GLY A 261 22.97 -9.06 6.03
CA GLY A 261 23.62 -9.42 7.30
C GLY A 261 22.82 -9.10 8.57
N GLU A 262 21.61 -8.54 8.43
CA GLU A 262 20.69 -8.28 9.53
C GLU A 262 19.59 -9.35 9.60
N ALA A 263 18.83 -9.34 10.70
CA ALA A 263 17.65 -10.19 10.82
C ALA A 263 16.64 -9.86 9.71
N PRO A 264 15.93 -10.86 9.16
CA PRO A 264 14.88 -10.62 8.20
C PRO A 264 13.73 -9.85 8.85
N MET A 265 13.03 -9.04 8.06
CA MET A 265 11.78 -8.40 8.45
C MET A 265 10.61 -9.37 8.29
N ALA A 266 9.79 -9.52 9.32
CA ALA A 266 8.55 -10.29 9.24
C ALA A 266 7.40 -9.46 8.67
N ILE A 267 6.64 -10.08 7.77
CA ILE A 267 5.33 -9.63 7.31
C ILE A 267 4.36 -10.77 7.60
N CYS A 268 3.40 -10.53 8.49
CA CYS A 268 2.40 -11.52 8.84
C CYS A 268 1.04 -11.13 8.26
N PHE A 269 0.39 -12.09 7.62
CA PHE A 269 -0.99 -12.01 7.12
C PHE A 269 -1.87 -12.87 8.01
N LEU A 270 -2.91 -12.28 8.56
CA LEU A 270 -3.81 -12.93 9.52
C LEU A 270 -5.25 -12.85 8.98
N PRO A 271 -6.07 -13.89 9.19
CA PRO A 271 -7.50 -13.80 8.91
C PRO A 271 -8.14 -12.60 9.63
N TRP A 272 -9.12 -11.96 8.99
CA TRP A 272 -9.95 -10.93 9.61
C TRP A 272 -11.24 -11.56 10.13
#